data_AF-X0WI62-F1
#
_entry.id   AF-X0WI62-F1
#
_cell.length_a   1.000
_cell.length_b   1.000
_cell.length_c   1.000
_cell.angle_alpha   90.00
_cell.angle_beta   90.00
_cell.angle_gamma   90.00
#
_symmetry.space_group_name_H-M   'P 1'
#
loop_
_entity.id
_entity.type
_entity.pdbx_description
1 polymer ?
#
loop_
_entity_poly.entity_id
_entity_poly.type
_entity_poly.pdbx_seq_one_letter_code
_entity_poly.pdbx_strand_id
1 'polypeptide(L)'
;LVELWSMHGSSEGFDSSDRPLSRFDPDRTVMAALAKGLRFGFVAGSDTHSARPGGSAKEPGSYWGGLAAVWAESLTRRSIFAALRKRQTYALTGARIILKMTVNGALMGSEIPQAEAAEIKIDVWAPGKIKKIQLVKNTHLLREYGPFGDQCHLELEDKPEGPAFYHCRVIQEDGQLAVCSPVWVG
;
A
#
# COMPACT_ATOMS: atom_id res chain seq x y z
N LEU A 1 2.28 -6.63 -10.52
CA LEU A 1 2.55 -6.36 -9.09
C LEU A 1 3.94 -5.76 -9.00
N VAL A 2 4.18 -4.87 -8.04
CA VAL A 2 5.48 -4.24 -7.81
C VAL A 2 5.80 -4.25 -6.33
N GLU A 3 7.05 -4.52 -5.99
CA GLU A 3 7.54 -4.53 -4.61
C GLU A 3 7.78 -3.09 -4.14
N LEU A 4 7.13 -2.69 -3.04
CA LEU A 4 7.39 -1.40 -2.38
C LEU A 4 8.57 -1.50 -1.40
N TRP A 5 8.64 -2.59 -0.63
CA TRP A 5 9.66 -2.77 0.40
C TRP A 5 10.28 -4.15 0.36
N SER A 6 11.56 -4.17 0.72
CA SER A 6 12.30 -5.36 1.09
C SER A 6 13.31 -5.06 2.20
N MET A 7 14.17 -6.03 2.52
CA MET A 7 15.26 -5.84 3.47
C MET A 7 16.25 -4.73 3.03
N HIS A 8 16.23 -4.35 1.75
CA HIS A 8 17.10 -3.33 1.18
C HIS A 8 16.57 -1.90 1.36
N GLY A 9 15.27 -1.71 1.56
CA GLY A 9 14.64 -0.40 1.72
C GLY A 9 13.33 -0.25 0.94
N SER A 10 12.95 1.00 0.70
CA SER A 10 11.72 1.42 0.03
C SER A 10 11.97 1.88 -1.39
N SER A 11 11.31 1.21 -2.35
CA SER A 11 11.21 1.63 -3.75
C SER A 11 9.99 2.52 -4.02
N GLU A 12 9.19 2.82 -2.99
CA GLU A 12 7.92 3.52 -3.12
C GLU A 12 8.08 4.92 -3.75
N GLY A 13 8.95 5.76 -3.18
CA GLY A 13 9.24 7.11 -3.68
C GLY A 13 8.27 8.22 -3.24
N PHE A 14 7.33 7.94 -2.34
CA PHE A 14 6.46 8.97 -1.76
C PHE A 14 7.12 9.71 -0.59
N ASP A 15 7.79 8.97 0.30
CA ASP A 15 8.65 9.52 1.35
C ASP A 15 10.04 8.91 1.19
N SER A 16 10.98 9.68 0.64
CA SER A 16 12.34 9.21 0.38
C SER A 16 13.21 9.06 1.63
N SER A 17 12.76 9.60 2.76
CA SER A 17 13.44 9.46 4.06
C SER A 17 13.02 8.19 4.79
N ASP A 18 11.87 7.61 4.44
CA ASP A 18 11.39 6.36 5.02
C ASP A 18 12.07 5.16 4.38
N ARG A 19 12.89 4.46 5.18
CA ARG A 19 13.62 3.24 4.81
C ARG A 19 14.38 3.38 3.48
N PRO A 20 15.30 4.36 3.36
CA PRO A 20 15.95 4.66 2.09
C PRO A 20 16.74 3.47 1.56
N LEU A 21 16.66 3.26 0.24
CA LEU A 21 17.57 2.37 -0.48
C LEU A 21 18.99 2.95 -0.48
N SER A 22 20.00 2.09 -0.38
CA SER A 22 21.41 2.51 -0.34
C SER A 22 21.88 3.20 -1.62
N ARG A 23 21.33 2.81 -2.77
CA ARG A 23 21.53 3.43 -4.08
C ARG A 23 20.24 3.30 -4.86
N PHE A 24 19.56 4.42 -5.15
CA PHE A 24 18.38 4.43 -6.00
C PHE A 24 18.37 5.64 -6.92
N ASP A 25 17.65 5.50 -8.03
CA ASP A 25 17.38 6.58 -8.97
C ASP A 25 16.01 7.19 -8.60
N PRO A 26 15.94 8.48 -8.20
CA PRO A 26 14.70 9.11 -7.77
C PRO A 26 13.64 9.17 -8.89
N ASP A 27 14.05 9.10 -10.16
CA ASP A 27 13.15 9.09 -11.32
C ASP A 27 12.60 7.69 -11.66
N ARG A 28 13.05 6.66 -10.93
CA ARG A 28 12.69 5.24 -11.12
C ARG A 28 12.06 4.63 -9.87
N THR A 29 11.28 5.42 -9.15
CA THR A 29 10.46 4.94 -8.03
C THR A 29 9.09 4.45 -8.50
N VAL A 30 8.37 3.75 -7.63
CA VAL A 30 6.99 3.31 -7.92
C VAL A 30 6.08 4.51 -8.15
N MET A 31 6.16 5.57 -7.34
CA MET A 31 5.39 6.80 -7.57
C MET A 31 5.75 7.44 -8.92
N ALA A 32 7.03 7.54 -9.28
CA ALA A 32 7.43 8.07 -10.59
C ALA A 32 6.86 7.24 -11.76
N ALA A 33 6.74 5.92 -11.59
CA ALA A 33 6.14 5.04 -12.58
C ALA A 33 4.61 5.21 -12.68
N LEU A 34 3.91 5.37 -11.54
CA LEU A 34 2.47 5.66 -11.52
C LEU A 34 2.14 7.01 -12.16
N ALA A 35 2.96 8.04 -11.92
CA ALA A 35 2.82 9.36 -12.55
C ALA A 35 2.93 9.30 -14.09
N LYS A 36 3.64 8.29 -14.62
CA LYS A 36 3.75 8.00 -16.07
C LYS A 36 2.59 7.15 -16.61
N GLY A 37 1.56 6.90 -15.81
CA GLY A 37 0.36 6.15 -16.21
C GLY A 37 0.46 4.63 -16.08
N LEU A 38 1.56 4.10 -15.51
CA LEU A 38 1.68 2.66 -15.27
C LEU A 38 0.75 2.21 -14.14
N ARG A 39 0.17 1.01 -14.27
CA ARG A 39 -0.81 0.47 -13.31
C ARG A 39 -0.24 -0.76 -12.59
N PHE A 40 -0.03 -0.66 -11.28
CA PHE A 40 0.57 -1.73 -10.45
C PHE A 40 -0.24 -2.04 -9.20
N GLY A 41 -0.28 -3.32 -8.82
CA GLY A 41 -0.65 -3.72 -7.47
C GLY A 41 0.58 -3.73 -6.58
N PHE A 42 0.44 -3.25 -5.36
CA PHE A 42 1.53 -3.14 -4.40
C PHE A 42 1.65 -4.40 -3.56
N VAL A 43 2.88 -4.87 -3.41
CA VAL A 43 3.26 -5.97 -2.54
C VAL A 43 4.57 -5.61 -1.84
N ALA A 44 4.94 -6.39 -0.83
CA ALA A 44 6.27 -6.35 -0.26
C ALA A 44 6.78 -7.77 -0.02
N GLY A 45 8.09 -7.93 0.00
CA GLY A 45 8.76 -9.21 0.20
C GLY A 45 9.93 -9.06 1.18
N SER A 46 10.48 -10.18 1.64
CA SER A 46 11.69 -10.11 2.46
C SER A 46 12.92 -9.74 1.63
N ASP A 47 13.01 -10.26 0.41
CA ASP A 47 14.22 -10.30 -0.43
C ASP A 47 15.44 -10.89 0.32
N THR A 48 15.15 -11.75 1.30
CA THR A 48 16.18 -12.38 2.11
C THR A 48 16.90 -13.48 1.35
N HIS A 49 18.22 -13.47 1.46
CA HIS A 49 19.11 -14.50 0.93
C HIS A 49 19.53 -15.51 2.00
N SER A 50 18.91 -15.45 3.19
CA SER A 50 19.26 -16.31 4.33
C SER A 50 18.69 -17.73 4.26
N ALA A 51 17.90 -18.03 3.22
CA ALA A 51 17.14 -19.28 3.07
C ALA A 51 16.22 -19.60 4.27
N ARG A 52 15.82 -18.57 5.04
CA ARG A 52 14.95 -18.71 6.20
C ARG A 52 13.57 -18.09 5.92
N PRO A 53 12.50 -18.89 5.91
CA PRO A 53 11.17 -18.36 5.67
C PRO A 53 10.71 -17.49 6.84
N GLY A 54 10.01 -16.40 6.54
CA GLY A 54 9.30 -15.61 7.53
C GLY A 54 10.18 -14.88 8.54
N GLY A 55 11.42 -14.54 8.17
CA GLY A 55 12.31 -13.73 9.01
C GLY A 55 12.60 -14.37 10.37
N SER A 56 12.74 -15.70 10.40
CA SER A 56 13.00 -16.51 11.60
C SER A 56 14.38 -16.27 12.24
N ALA A 57 15.16 -15.33 11.71
CA ALA A 57 16.44 -14.89 12.23
C ALA A 57 16.63 -13.42 11.88
N LYS A 58 17.61 -12.77 12.52
CA LYS A 58 17.99 -11.40 12.19
C LYS A 58 18.51 -11.35 10.74
N GLU A 59 17.86 -10.52 9.92
CA GLU A 59 18.30 -10.26 8.55
C GLU A 59 19.61 -9.45 8.53
N PRO A 60 20.50 -9.65 7.55
CA PRO A 60 21.75 -8.91 7.46
C PRO A 60 21.56 -7.45 7.01
N GLY A 61 20.36 -7.07 6.53
CA GLY A 61 20.00 -5.72 6.14
C GLY A 61 19.50 -4.85 7.30
N SER A 62 19.35 -3.55 7.05
CA SER A 62 18.82 -2.59 8.02
C SER A 62 17.33 -2.80 8.34
N TYR A 63 16.61 -3.49 7.45
CA TYR A 63 15.19 -3.75 7.57
C TYR A 63 14.91 -5.25 7.58
N TRP A 64 13.89 -5.64 8.32
CA TRP A 64 13.46 -7.05 8.41
C TRP A 64 12.90 -7.58 7.08
N GLY A 65 12.43 -6.70 6.19
CA GLY A 65 11.73 -7.06 4.97
C GLY A 65 10.34 -6.46 4.91
N GLY A 66 9.49 -7.04 4.08
CA GLY A 66 8.07 -6.73 3.99
C GLY A 66 7.20 -7.96 3.79
N LEU A 67 5.89 -7.78 3.97
CA LEU A 67 4.88 -8.82 3.78
C LEU A 67 3.90 -8.40 2.69
N ALA A 68 3.51 -9.36 1.85
CA ALA A 68 2.42 -9.18 0.91
C ALA A 68 1.10 -9.62 1.57
N ALA A 69 0.12 -8.74 1.57
CA ALA A 69 -1.23 -9.06 1.98
C ALA A 69 -2.17 -9.05 0.76
N VAL A 70 -3.16 -9.95 0.78
CA VAL A 70 -4.04 -10.22 -0.37
C VAL A 70 -5.48 -10.33 0.10
N TRP A 71 -6.38 -9.56 -0.50
CA TRP A 71 -7.83 -9.72 -0.31
C TRP A 71 -8.35 -10.79 -1.28
N ALA A 72 -8.36 -12.04 -0.81
CA ALA A 72 -8.92 -13.17 -1.54
C ALA A 72 -10.27 -13.60 -0.96
N GLU A 73 -11.16 -14.12 -1.81
CA GLU A 73 -12.47 -14.64 -1.40
C GLU A 73 -12.35 -15.90 -0.52
N SER A 74 -11.28 -16.69 -0.69
CA SER A 74 -11.00 -17.89 0.12
C SER A 74 -9.51 -18.17 0.22
N LEU A 75 -9.11 -18.97 1.22
CA LEU A 75 -7.73 -19.45 1.40
C LEU A 75 -7.39 -20.62 0.47
N THR A 76 -7.73 -20.49 -0.82
CA THR A 76 -7.36 -21.45 -1.86
C THR A 76 -6.32 -20.84 -2.79
N ARG A 77 -5.40 -21.66 -3.30
CA ARG A 77 -4.40 -21.21 -4.28
C ARG A 77 -5.04 -20.45 -5.45
N ARG A 78 -6.18 -20.94 -5.97
CA ARG A 78 -6.89 -20.30 -7.09
C ARG A 78 -7.42 -18.92 -6.71
N SER A 79 -8.03 -18.77 -5.55
CA SER A 79 -8.59 -17.49 -5.10
C SER A 79 -7.48 -16.47 -4.81
N ILE A 80 -6.39 -16.88 -4.16
CA ILE A 80 -5.22 -16.04 -3.92
C ILE A 80 -4.62 -15.55 -5.24
N PHE A 81 -4.39 -16.44 -6.20
CA PHE A 81 -3.84 -16.04 -7.51
C PHE A 81 -4.79 -15.13 -8.29
N ALA A 82 -6.10 -15.33 -8.19
CA ALA A 82 -7.08 -14.44 -8.81
C ALA A 82 -7.00 -13.02 -8.22
N ALA A 83 -6.93 -12.90 -6.90
CA ALA A 83 -6.78 -11.60 -6.21
C ALA A 83 -5.44 -10.91 -6.55
N LEU A 84 -4.34 -11.67 -6.61
CA LEU A 84 -3.04 -11.16 -7.08
C LEU A 84 -3.13 -10.60 -8.51
N ARG A 85 -3.81 -11.29 -9.43
CA ARG A 85 -4.03 -10.83 -10.81
C ARG A 85 -4.89 -9.57 -10.87
N LYS A 86 -5.88 -9.45 -9.99
CA LYS A 86 -6.73 -8.26 -9.82
C LYS A 86 -6.03 -7.13 -9.05
N ARG A 87 -4.78 -7.31 -8.59
CA ARG A 87 -4.04 -6.35 -7.77
C ARG A 87 -4.74 -6.00 -6.44
N GLN A 88 -5.56 -6.91 -5.92
CA GLN A 88 -6.25 -6.75 -4.64
C GLN A 88 -5.28 -7.03 -3.49
N THR A 89 -4.20 -6.25 -3.45
CA THR A 89 -3.03 -6.46 -2.61
C THR A 89 -2.63 -5.19 -1.89
N TYR A 90 -1.87 -5.36 -0.82
CA TYR A 90 -1.22 -4.27 -0.13
C TYR A 90 0.11 -4.75 0.42
N ALA A 91 1.03 -3.80 0.52
CA ALA A 91 2.35 -3.99 1.06
C ALA A 91 2.32 -3.70 2.57
N LEU A 92 3.07 -4.48 3.35
CA LEU A 92 3.30 -4.25 4.77
C LEU A 92 4.81 -4.26 5.04
N THR A 93 5.29 -3.50 6.02
CA THR A 93 6.68 -3.61 6.48
C THR A 93 6.87 -4.81 7.42
N GLY A 94 6.08 -4.94 8.48
CA GLY A 94 6.26 -6.02 9.46
C GLY A 94 5.08 -6.23 10.39
N ALA A 95 4.37 -5.16 10.74
CA ALA A 95 3.10 -5.28 11.44
C ALA A 95 2.01 -5.83 10.52
N ARG A 96 1.22 -6.78 11.03
CA ARG A 96 0.05 -7.35 10.34
C ARG A 96 -1.16 -6.43 10.47
N ILE A 97 -1.04 -5.23 9.91
CA ILE A 97 -2.13 -4.27 9.79
C ILE A 97 -3.11 -4.80 8.75
N ILE A 98 -4.39 -4.87 9.07
CA ILE A 98 -5.45 -5.15 8.10
C ILE A 98 -5.90 -3.82 7.52
N LEU A 99 -5.78 -3.67 6.20
CA LEU A 99 -6.15 -2.47 5.48
C LEU A 99 -7.09 -2.80 4.33
N LYS A 100 -8.24 -2.14 4.29
CA LYS A 100 -9.18 -2.18 3.17
C LYS A 100 -9.46 -0.77 2.71
N MET A 101 -9.40 -0.56 1.40
CA MET A 101 -9.85 0.69 0.79
C MET A 101 -10.77 0.39 -0.39
N THR A 102 -11.85 1.15 -0.51
CA THR A 102 -12.72 1.13 -1.68
C THR A 102 -12.95 2.53 -2.22
N VAL A 103 -13.13 2.65 -3.53
CA VAL A 103 -13.60 3.88 -4.19
C VAL A 103 -14.85 3.56 -5.00
N ASN A 104 -15.96 4.24 -4.75
CA ASN A 104 -17.28 3.96 -5.32
C ASN A 104 -17.64 2.46 -5.21
N GLY A 105 -17.36 1.86 -4.04
CA GLY A 105 -17.58 0.44 -3.76
C GLY A 105 -16.57 -0.53 -4.39
N ALA A 106 -15.71 -0.08 -5.31
CA ALA A 106 -14.68 -0.93 -5.93
C ALA A 106 -13.44 -1.07 -5.04
N LEU A 107 -12.97 -2.30 -4.86
CA LEU A 107 -11.84 -2.62 -3.98
C LEU A 107 -10.50 -2.11 -4.54
N MET A 108 -9.57 -1.73 -3.66
CA MET A 108 -8.15 -1.48 -3.98
C MET A 108 -7.59 -2.47 -5.02
N GLY A 109 -6.89 -1.94 -6.03
CA GLY A 109 -6.43 -2.68 -7.21
C GLY A 109 -7.33 -2.54 -8.45
N SER A 110 -8.58 -2.10 -8.28
CA SER A 110 -9.58 -1.99 -9.34
C SER A 110 -9.39 -0.75 -10.22
N GLU A 111 -9.90 -0.83 -11.44
CA GLU A 111 -10.04 0.28 -12.38
C GLU A 111 -11.53 0.47 -12.64
N ILE A 112 -12.04 1.68 -12.43
CA ILE A 112 -13.45 2.03 -12.60
C ILE A 112 -13.58 3.19 -13.59
N PRO A 113 -14.75 3.33 -14.26
CA PRO A 113 -15.00 4.45 -15.15
C PRO A 113 -14.86 5.80 -14.45
N GLN A 114 -14.68 6.86 -15.24
CA GLN A 114 -14.71 8.24 -14.74
C GLN A 114 -16.01 8.49 -13.95
N ALA A 115 -15.87 9.16 -12.81
CA ALA A 115 -17.00 9.56 -11.98
C ALA A 115 -16.84 11.03 -11.56
N GLU A 116 -17.95 11.73 -11.39
CA GLU A 116 -17.96 13.12 -10.90
C GLU A 116 -17.55 13.22 -9.42
N ALA A 117 -17.84 12.17 -8.65
CA ALA A 117 -17.49 12.02 -7.26
C ALA A 117 -16.86 10.64 -7.00
N ALA A 118 -15.83 10.63 -6.17
CA ALA A 118 -15.15 9.46 -5.66
C ALA A 118 -15.46 9.34 -4.16
N GLU A 119 -16.39 8.45 -3.81
CA GLU A 119 -16.67 8.02 -2.44
C GLU A 119 -15.59 7.04 -2.00
N ILE A 120 -14.72 7.48 -1.09
CA ILE A 120 -13.56 6.72 -0.62
C ILE A 120 -13.85 6.24 0.80
N LYS A 121 -13.72 4.93 1.01
CA LYS A 121 -13.81 4.30 2.34
C LYS A 121 -12.49 3.64 2.69
N ILE A 122 -12.04 3.83 3.92
CA ILE A 122 -10.81 3.24 4.45
C ILE A 122 -11.13 2.58 5.79
N ASP A 123 -10.91 1.27 5.88
CA ASP A 123 -11.01 0.49 7.10
C ASP A 123 -9.63 -0.01 7.52
N VAL A 124 -9.29 0.20 8.79
CA VAL A 124 -8.00 -0.20 9.35
C VAL A 124 -8.18 -0.90 10.69
N TRP A 125 -7.49 -2.02 10.85
CA TRP A 125 -7.24 -2.67 12.14
C TRP A 125 -5.75 -2.95 12.26
N ALA A 126 -5.12 -2.45 13.32
CA ALA A 126 -3.68 -2.52 13.53
C ALA A 126 -3.38 -3.22 14.87
N PRO A 127 -2.21 -3.86 15.02
CA PRO A 127 -1.80 -4.47 16.29
C PRO A 127 -1.44 -3.44 17.39
N GLY A 128 -1.50 -2.14 17.09
CA GLY A 128 -1.20 -1.05 17.99
C GLY A 128 -1.72 0.27 17.44
N LYS A 129 -1.45 1.38 18.15
CA LYS A 129 -1.99 2.69 17.80
C LYS A 129 -1.57 3.16 16.41
N ILE A 130 -2.53 3.72 15.68
CA ILE A 130 -2.34 4.31 14.36
C ILE A 130 -1.92 5.77 14.55
N LYS A 131 -0.68 6.09 14.19
CA LYS A 131 -0.15 7.45 14.24
C LYS A 131 -0.87 8.34 13.22
N LYS A 132 -1.02 7.86 11.99
CA LYS A 132 -1.71 8.57 10.92
C LYS A 132 -2.08 7.70 9.73
N ILE A 133 -3.05 8.17 8.96
CA ILE A 133 -3.46 7.63 7.65
C ILE A 133 -3.28 8.76 6.62
N GLN A 134 -2.53 8.49 5.56
CA GLN A 134 -2.29 9.41 4.46
C GLN A 134 -3.03 8.89 3.22
N LEU A 135 -4.04 9.63 2.77
CA LEU A 135 -4.70 9.41 1.49
C LEU A 135 -3.93 10.14 0.39
N VAL A 136 -3.58 9.42 -0.66
CA VAL A 136 -2.74 9.89 -1.76
C VAL A 136 -3.55 9.86 -3.05
N LYS A 137 -3.55 10.98 -3.78
CA LYS A 137 -4.16 11.14 -5.10
C LYS A 137 -3.08 11.49 -6.11
N ASN A 138 -2.98 10.72 -7.20
CA ASN A 138 -2.02 10.99 -8.29
C ASN A 138 -0.58 11.23 -7.78
N THR A 139 -0.09 10.36 -6.88
CA THR A 139 1.24 10.45 -6.23
C THR A 139 1.43 11.58 -5.21
N HIS A 140 0.44 12.45 -5.00
CA HIS A 140 0.50 13.56 -4.05
C HIS A 140 -0.40 13.32 -2.84
N LEU A 141 0.03 13.79 -1.67
CA LEU A 141 -0.81 13.75 -0.48
C LEU A 141 -2.10 14.54 -0.73
N LEU A 142 -3.24 13.88 -0.61
CA LEU A 142 -4.55 14.53 -0.67
C LEU A 142 -4.98 14.98 0.72
N ARG A 143 -4.97 14.06 1.69
CA ARG A 143 -5.32 14.33 3.10
C ARG A 143 -4.56 13.42 4.05
N GLU A 144 -4.35 13.92 5.26
CA GLU A 144 -3.80 13.16 6.38
C GLU A 144 -4.83 13.15 7.53
N TYR A 145 -4.96 12.01 8.19
CA TYR A 145 -5.90 11.78 9.29
C TYR A 145 -5.18 11.14 10.47
N GLY A 146 -5.68 11.38 11.69
CA GLY A 146 -5.20 10.78 12.93
C GLY A 146 -4.77 11.82 13.97
N PRO A 147 -4.24 11.36 15.13
CA PRO A 147 -4.01 9.96 15.48
C PRO A 147 -5.31 9.18 15.78
N PHE A 148 -5.22 7.85 15.83
CA PHE A 148 -6.32 6.96 16.22
C PHE A 148 -5.86 5.92 17.25
N GLY A 149 -6.81 5.12 17.75
CA GLY A 149 -6.52 3.90 18.49
C GLY A 149 -5.92 2.81 17.58
N ASP A 150 -6.28 1.56 17.82
CA ASP A 150 -5.88 0.40 17.00
C ASP A 150 -6.80 0.15 15.80
N GLN A 151 -7.90 0.89 15.69
CA GLN A 151 -8.85 0.79 14.60
C GLN A 151 -9.34 2.16 14.14
N CYS A 152 -9.73 2.25 12.87
CA CYS A 152 -10.31 3.45 12.28
C CYS A 152 -11.20 3.09 11.09
N HIS A 153 -12.29 3.84 10.94
CA HIS A 153 -13.16 3.83 9.77
C HIS A 153 -13.29 5.27 9.27
N LEU A 154 -12.95 5.50 8.00
CA LEU A 154 -13.05 6.80 7.35
C LEU A 154 -13.94 6.70 6.11
N GLU A 155 -14.85 7.64 5.98
CA GLU A 155 -15.62 7.89 4.76
C GLU A 155 -15.38 9.33 4.33
N LEU A 156 -15.17 9.54 3.04
CA LEU A 156 -14.93 10.86 2.48
C LEU A 156 -15.26 10.89 0.99
N GLU A 157 -15.39 12.09 0.45
CA GLU A 157 -15.58 12.33 -0.97
C GLU A 157 -14.42 13.18 -1.52
N ASP A 158 -14.05 12.91 -2.77
CA ASP A 158 -13.22 13.77 -3.62
C ASP A 158 -13.90 13.92 -5.00
N LYS A 159 -13.67 15.05 -5.68
CA LYS A 159 -14.23 15.31 -7.02
C LYS A 159 -13.09 15.42 -8.02
N PRO A 160 -12.72 14.33 -8.72
CA PRO A 160 -11.62 14.35 -9.66
C PRO A 160 -12.01 15.10 -10.95
N GLU A 161 -11.19 16.09 -11.34
CA GLU A 161 -11.39 16.88 -12.58
C GLU A 161 -11.09 16.08 -13.87
N GLY A 162 -10.55 14.87 -13.74
CA GLY A 162 -10.21 13.97 -14.84
C GLY A 162 -9.76 12.60 -14.29
N PRO A 163 -9.04 11.79 -15.08
CA PRO A 163 -8.51 10.52 -14.59
C PRO A 163 -7.68 10.71 -13.33
N ALA A 164 -7.97 9.91 -12.30
CA ALA A 164 -7.30 9.97 -11.02
C ALA A 164 -7.08 8.57 -10.46
N PHE A 165 -6.11 8.42 -9.56
CA PHE A 165 -6.01 7.23 -8.74
C PHE A 165 -5.75 7.56 -7.29
N TYR A 166 -6.30 6.73 -6.42
CA TYR A 166 -6.23 6.88 -4.98
C TYR A 166 -5.56 5.66 -4.37
N HIS A 167 -4.69 5.87 -3.41
CA HIS A 167 -4.22 4.83 -2.49
C HIS A 167 -4.00 5.44 -1.11
N CYS A 168 -3.84 4.62 -0.08
CA CYS A 168 -3.55 5.12 1.25
C CYS A 168 -2.35 4.42 1.89
N ARG A 169 -1.67 5.19 2.76
CA ARG A 169 -0.59 4.76 3.63
C ARG A 169 -1.10 4.83 5.07
N VAL A 170 -1.01 3.73 5.81
CA VAL A 170 -1.27 3.68 7.26
C VAL A 170 0.07 3.60 7.96
N ILE A 171 0.29 4.43 8.96
CA ILE A 171 1.53 4.48 9.74
C ILE A 171 1.18 4.31 11.22
N GLN A 172 1.75 3.30 11.87
CA GLN A 172 1.64 3.08 13.31
C GLN A 172 2.62 3.97 14.11
N GLU A 173 2.40 4.09 15.43
CA GLU A 173 3.29 4.85 16.32
C GLU A 173 4.74 4.31 16.33
N ASP A 174 4.91 2.99 16.16
CA ASP A 174 6.22 2.32 16.05
C ASP A 174 6.86 2.43 14.66
N GLY A 175 6.21 3.16 13.74
CA GLY A 175 6.68 3.39 12.38
C GLY A 175 6.42 2.26 11.40
N GLN A 176 5.68 1.21 11.76
CA GLN A 176 5.27 0.17 10.80
C GLN A 176 4.22 0.71 9.82
N LEU A 177 4.26 0.23 8.57
CA LEU A 177 3.39 0.72 7.50
C LEU A 177 2.54 -0.38 6.85
N ALA A 178 1.38 0.05 6.36
CA ALA A 178 0.59 -0.64 5.34
C ALA A 178 0.28 0.32 4.19
N VAL A 179 0.50 -0.09 2.95
CA VAL A 179 0.19 0.70 1.75
C VAL A 179 -0.59 -0.13 0.74
N CYS A 180 -1.82 0.30 0.45
CA CYS A 180 -2.73 -0.43 -0.43
C CYS A 180 -2.53 -0.12 -1.90
N SER A 181 -2.85 -1.09 -2.76
CA SER A 181 -2.85 -0.87 -4.21
C SER A 181 -3.82 0.25 -4.60
N PRO A 182 -3.54 1.01 -5.67
CA PRO A 182 -4.42 2.08 -6.07
C PRO A 182 -5.79 1.61 -6.57
N VAL A 183 -6.79 2.47 -6.48
CA VAL A 183 -8.01 2.39 -7.31
C VAL A 183 -7.91 3.51 -8.34
N TRP A 184 -8.06 3.16 -9.62
CA TRP A 184 -8.07 4.13 -10.72
C TRP A 184 -9.51 4.47 -11.10
N VAL A 185 -9.78 5.75 -11.27
CA VAL A 185 -11.04 6.33 -11.74
C VAL A 185 -10.74 7.04 -13.05
N GLY A 186 -11.27 6.54 -14.17
CA GLY A 186 -11.02 7.09 -15.52
C GLY A 186 -10.21 6.21 -16.47
#